data_AF-A0AAP3XQG7-F1
#
_entry.id   AF-A0AAP3XQG7-F1
#
_cell.length_a   1.000
_cell.length_b   1.000
_cell.length_c   1.000
_cell.angle_alpha   90.00
_cell.angle_beta   90.00
_cell.angle_gamma   90.00
#
_symmetry.space_group_name_H-M   'P 1'
#
loop_
_entity.id
_entity.type
_entity.pdbx_description
1 polymer ?
#
loop_
_entity_poly.entity_id
_entity_poly.type
_entity_poly.pdbx_seq_one_letter_code
_entity_poly.pdbx_strand_id
1 'polypeptide(L)'
;NETEGDKLKPLILLGKSIDNVIKYDNIIIKYDNIRAVKKLDKHRLVDTETGEIIYTVVELKRKYYTGGFFMAMQEGFTHIAKLGLTGEQTSVLFLIFGKLDFENWLRLSQKEIADELNMKTPNVSRAMKVLVEKGIIHKGPKVGTMLTYRLDPNFGVKGRAKNEKTIRRDIEALARDNGLKVIQGGKED
;
A
#
# COMPACT_ATOMS: atom_id res chain seq x y z
N ASN A 1 39.07 -23.20 -17.11
CA ASN A 1 38.23 -23.08 -18.31
C ASN A 1 36.81 -22.83 -17.88
N GLU A 2 36.51 -21.56 -17.57
CA GLU A 2 35.16 -21.10 -17.22
C GLU A 2 34.33 -21.00 -18.50
N THR A 3 33.24 -21.76 -18.55
CA THR A 3 32.24 -21.72 -19.61
C THR A 3 31.22 -20.63 -19.33
N GLU A 4 31.15 -19.68 -20.26
CA GLU A 4 29.98 -18.90 -20.71
C GLU A 4 28.78 -18.80 -19.77
N GLY A 5 28.79 -17.76 -18.93
CA GLY A 5 27.56 -17.11 -18.47
C GLY A 5 27.20 -15.97 -19.42
N ASP A 6 25.95 -15.97 -19.89
CA ASP A 6 25.32 -14.99 -20.78
C ASP A 6 25.92 -13.58 -20.74
N LYS A 7 26.70 -13.25 -21.78
CA LYS A 7 27.09 -11.88 -22.09
C LYS A 7 25.86 -11.14 -22.59
N LEU A 8 25.20 -10.41 -21.70
CA LEU A 8 24.28 -9.33 -22.08
C LEU A 8 25.03 -8.32 -22.96
N LYS A 9 24.87 -8.45 -24.28
CA LYS A 9 25.30 -7.44 -25.26
C LYS A 9 24.51 -6.15 -24.97
N PRO A 10 25.17 -5.01 -24.72
CA PRO A 10 24.44 -3.76 -24.57
C PRO A 10 23.82 -3.38 -25.93
N LEU A 11 22.49 -3.36 -25.96
CA LEU A 11 21.70 -2.83 -27.06
C LEU A 11 21.88 -1.31 -27.08
N ILE A 12 22.73 -0.80 -27.97
CA ILE A 12 22.93 0.64 -28.17
C ILE A 12 21.78 1.15 -29.04
N LEU A 13 20.79 1.80 -28.42
CA LEU A 13 19.74 2.52 -29.11
C LEU A 13 20.18 3.96 -29.39
N LEU A 14 20.42 4.26 -30.67
CA LEU A 14 20.60 5.61 -31.21
C LEU A 14 19.23 6.28 -31.35
N GLY A 15 19.04 7.44 -30.70
CA GLY A 15 17.85 8.26 -30.92
C GLY A 15 17.95 9.63 -30.25
N LYS A 16 17.90 10.69 -31.08
CA LYS A 16 17.77 12.09 -30.64
C LYS A 16 16.32 12.34 -30.21
N SER A 17 16.10 12.47 -28.91
CA SER A 17 15.08 13.32 -28.29
C SER A 17 15.34 13.34 -26.78
N ILE A 18 15.15 14.52 -26.20
CA ILE A 18 15.23 14.81 -24.77
C ILE A 18 14.21 13.91 -24.05
N ASP A 19 14.55 13.45 -22.84
CA ASP A 19 13.73 12.61 -21.93
C ASP A 19 13.85 11.08 -22.00
N ASN A 20 15.06 10.54 -22.20
CA ASN A 20 15.30 9.10 -22.04
C ASN A 20 15.80 8.76 -20.61
N VAL A 21 14.88 8.38 -19.72
CA VAL A 21 15.20 7.73 -18.43
C VAL A 21 15.42 6.24 -18.70
N ILE A 22 16.65 5.75 -18.51
CA ILE A 22 16.92 4.32 -18.53
C ILE A 22 16.72 3.78 -17.11
N LYS A 23 15.76 2.86 -16.97
CA LYS A 23 15.41 2.23 -15.70
C LYS A 23 15.93 0.80 -15.71
N TYR A 24 17.00 0.55 -14.98
CA TYR A 24 17.40 -0.82 -14.62
C TYR A 24 16.81 -1.14 -13.26
N ASP A 25 16.65 -2.43 -12.94
CA ASP A 25 15.85 -2.96 -11.82
C ASP A 25 16.02 -2.27 -10.44
N ASN A 26 17.11 -1.51 -10.22
CA ASN A 26 17.31 -0.62 -9.06
C ASN A 26 18.05 0.72 -9.34
N ILE A 27 18.19 1.18 -10.58
CA ILE A 27 18.98 2.40 -10.93
C ILE A 27 18.15 3.34 -11.83
N ILE A 28 18.11 4.63 -11.47
CA ILE A 28 17.55 5.70 -12.30
C ILE A 28 18.70 6.60 -12.74
N ILE A 29 18.87 6.78 -14.06
CA ILE A 29 19.83 7.74 -14.60
C ILE A 29 19.07 8.82 -15.38
N LYS A 30 19.30 10.09 -15.01
CA LYS A 30 18.88 11.28 -15.77
C LYS A 30 20.11 11.88 -16.43
N TYR A 31 19.97 12.42 -17.64
CA TYR A 31 21.07 13.02 -18.42
C TYR A 31 20.59 14.30 -19.10
N ASP A 32 21.37 15.38 -19.01
CA ASP A 32 21.02 16.64 -19.68
C ASP A 32 21.77 16.91 -20.99
N ASN A 33 22.90 16.27 -21.31
CA ASN A 33 23.53 16.33 -22.65
C ASN A 33 24.63 15.25 -22.75
N ILE A 34 24.66 14.49 -23.85
CA ILE A 34 25.60 13.37 -24.01
C ILE A 34 26.95 13.89 -24.54
N ARG A 35 27.98 13.90 -23.70
CA ARG A 35 29.40 13.81 -24.12
C ARG A 35 29.94 12.43 -23.73
N ALA A 36 30.70 11.81 -24.63
CA ALA A 36 31.19 10.45 -24.48
C ALA A 36 32.18 10.34 -23.29
N VAL A 37 31.79 9.63 -22.24
CA VAL A 37 32.64 9.38 -21.06
C VAL A 37 33.47 8.11 -21.29
N LYS A 38 34.80 8.22 -21.21
CA LYS A 38 35.76 7.18 -21.62
C LYS A 38 36.10 6.13 -20.55
N LYS A 39 35.68 6.30 -19.28
CA LYS A 39 35.85 5.30 -18.21
C LYS A 39 34.85 5.55 -17.08
N LEU A 40 34.11 4.51 -16.69
CA LEU A 40 33.12 4.54 -15.62
C LEU A 40 33.75 4.03 -14.32
N ASP A 41 33.89 4.89 -13.31
CA ASP A 41 34.08 4.44 -11.93
C ASP A 41 32.69 4.13 -11.34
N LYS A 42 32.54 2.96 -10.71
CA LYS A 42 31.24 2.36 -10.41
C LYS A 42 30.44 3.13 -9.37
N HIS A 43 31.04 4.10 -8.68
CA HIS A 43 30.43 4.81 -7.54
C HIS A 43 30.36 6.33 -7.70
N ARG A 44 31.08 6.91 -8.68
CA ARG A 44 31.10 8.34 -8.97
C ARG A 44 31.34 8.58 -10.45
N LEU A 45 30.52 9.43 -11.08
CA LEU A 45 30.86 10.01 -12.37
C LEU A 45 31.51 11.36 -12.09
N VAL A 46 32.81 11.46 -12.37
CA VAL A 46 33.60 12.69 -12.21
C VAL A 46 33.98 13.19 -13.59
N ASP A 47 33.79 14.48 -13.85
CA ASP A 47 34.35 15.12 -15.03
C ASP A 47 35.88 15.13 -14.89
N THR A 48 36.57 14.43 -15.76
CA THR A 48 38.03 14.28 -15.67
C THR A 48 38.79 15.55 -16.05
N GLU A 49 38.14 16.53 -16.67
CA GLU A 49 38.75 17.82 -17.05
C GLU A 49 38.58 18.88 -15.96
N THR A 50 37.43 18.92 -15.29
CA THR A 50 37.12 19.93 -14.25
C THR A 50 37.28 19.43 -12.82
N GLY A 51 37.27 18.10 -12.60
CA GLY A 51 37.26 17.49 -11.27
C GLY A 51 35.91 17.53 -10.57
N GLU A 52 34.86 18.05 -11.22
CA GLU A 52 33.51 18.14 -10.64
C GLU A 52 32.80 16.78 -10.63
N ILE A 53 32.07 16.51 -9.54
CA ILE A 53 31.23 15.30 -9.43
C ILE A 53 29.94 15.53 -10.22
N ILE A 54 29.78 14.83 -11.33
CA ILE A 54 28.59 14.91 -12.19
C ILE A 54 27.43 14.09 -11.61
N TYR A 55 27.71 12.91 -11.03
CA TYR A 55 26.71 12.07 -10.36
C TYR A 55 27.28 11.26 -9.18
N THR A 56 26.44 10.98 -8.19
CA THR A 56 26.69 9.99 -7.14
C THR A 56 25.64 8.86 -7.21
N VAL A 57 26.07 7.61 -7.07
CA VAL A 57 25.16 6.47 -6.97
C VAL A 57 24.65 6.39 -5.54
N VAL A 58 23.37 6.69 -5.33
CA VAL A 58 22.70 6.46 -4.04
C VAL A 58 22.16 5.03 -4.02
N GLU A 59 22.76 4.18 -3.20
CA GLU A 59 22.17 2.87 -2.92
C GLU A 59 20.87 3.06 -2.12
N LEU A 60 19.73 2.86 -2.80
CA LEU A 60 18.44 2.74 -2.12
C LEU A 60 18.39 1.39 -1.42
N LYS A 61 18.84 1.34 -0.16
CA LYS A 61 18.60 0.18 0.71
C LYS A 61 17.09 0.01 0.88
N ARG A 62 16.51 -1.02 0.26
CA ARG A 62 15.12 -1.40 0.50
C ARG A 62 15.00 -1.80 1.97
N LYS A 63 14.25 -1.03 2.76
CA LYS A 63 13.90 -1.42 4.12
C LYS A 63 12.87 -2.55 4.03
N TYR A 64 13.26 -3.73 4.48
CA TYR A 64 12.32 -4.82 4.70
C TYR A 64 11.76 -4.64 6.10
N TYR A 65 10.47 -4.33 6.19
CA TYR A 65 9.78 -4.28 7.48
C TYR A 65 9.62 -5.71 7.99
N THR A 66 10.13 -6.00 9.18
CA THR A 66 9.93 -7.27 9.86
C THR A 66 8.53 -7.27 10.47
N GLY A 67 7.55 -7.83 9.75
CA GLY A 67 6.16 -7.95 10.20
C GLY A 67 5.13 -7.44 9.19
N GLY A 68 3.85 -7.58 9.54
CA GLY A 68 2.76 -7.05 8.72
C GLY A 68 2.69 -5.51 8.83
N PHE A 69 2.67 -4.82 7.70
CA PHE A 69 2.41 -3.38 7.64
C PHE A 69 1.20 -3.06 6.75
N PHE A 70 0.51 -1.95 7.00
CA PHE A 70 -0.43 -1.33 6.06
C PHE A 70 -0.12 0.17 5.98
N MET A 71 -0.53 0.83 4.90
CA MET A 71 -0.42 2.29 4.77
C MET A 71 -1.69 2.91 5.37
N ALA A 72 -1.54 3.75 6.38
CA ALA A 72 -2.65 4.49 6.98
C ALA A 72 -2.84 5.86 6.30
N MET A 73 -4.08 6.32 6.20
CA MET A 73 -4.40 7.69 5.81
C MET A 73 -4.51 8.57 7.06
N GLN A 74 -3.78 9.69 7.09
CA GLN A 74 -3.78 10.58 8.27
C GLN A 74 -5.18 11.14 8.53
N GLU A 75 -5.85 11.59 7.48
CA GLU A 75 -7.22 12.10 7.49
C GLU A 75 -8.19 11.05 8.02
N GLY A 76 -8.01 9.78 7.64
CA GLY A 76 -8.79 8.66 8.17
C GLY A 76 -8.67 8.52 9.70
N PHE A 77 -7.48 8.66 10.27
CA PHE A 77 -7.28 8.63 11.72
C PHE A 77 -7.91 9.84 12.41
N THR A 78 -7.80 11.04 11.83
CA THR A 78 -8.48 12.22 12.37
C THR A 78 -10.00 12.07 12.35
N HIS A 79 -10.55 11.41 11.33
CA HIS A 79 -11.96 11.10 11.23
C HIS A 79 -12.38 10.10 12.31
N ILE A 80 -11.64 8.99 12.47
CA ILE A 80 -11.89 7.99 13.52
C ILE A 80 -11.96 8.63 14.91
N ALA A 81 -11.02 9.54 15.22
CA ALA A 81 -10.98 10.23 16.50
C ALA A 81 -12.26 11.04 16.79
N LYS A 82 -12.95 11.53 15.75
CA LYS A 82 -14.20 12.31 15.88
C LYS A 82 -15.46 11.44 15.94
N LEU A 83 -15.37 10.13 15.69
CA LEU A 83 -16.53 9.23 15.65
C LEU A 83 -17.10 8.84 17.02
N GLY A 84 -16.38 9.16 18.11
CA GLY A 84 -16.83 8.86 19.48
C GLY A 84 -16.88 7.36 19.79
N LEU A 85 -15.94 6.58 19.24
CA LEU A 85 -15.85 5.14 19.52
C LEU A 85 -15.56 4.89 21.00
N THR A 86 -16.22 3.88 21.57
CA THR A 86 -15.88 3.42 22.93
C THR A 86 -14.51 2.76 22.97
N GLY A 87 -13.96 2.55 24.16
CA GLY A 87 -12.70 1.82 24.33
C GLY A 87 -12.76 0.42 23.70
N GLU A 88 -13.83 -0.33 23.91
CA GLU A 88 -14.01 -1.67 23.31
C GLU A 88 -14.06 -1.61 21.78
N GLN A 89 -14.80 -0.65 21.22
CA GLN A 89 -14.89 -0.46 19.76
C GLN A 89 -13.53 -0.10 19.15
N THR A 90 -12.77 0.73 19.86
CA THR A 90 -11.43 1.15 19.46
C THR A 90 -10.44 -0.03 19.50
N SER A 91 -10.49 -0.85 20.55
CA SER A 91 -9.68 -2.07 20.64
C SER A 91 -9.98 -3.05 19.50
N VAL A 92 -11.27 -3.25 19.16
CA VAL A 92 -11.66 -4.07 18.01
C VAL A 92 -11.13 -3.49 16.70
N LEU A 93 -11.22 -2.17 16.51
CA LEU A 93 -10.68 -1.50 15.32
C LEU A 93 -9.16 -1.66 15.19
N PHE A 94 -8.41 -1.51 16.28
CA PHE A 94 -6.96 -1.68 16.25
C PHE A 94 -6.54 -3.13 16.01
N LEU A 95 -7.27 -4.10 16.56
CA LEU A 95 -7.04 -5.51 16.22
C LEU A 95 -7.27 -5.77 14.73
N ILE A 96 -8.35 -5.20 14.17
CA ILE A 96 -8.65 -5.25 12.74
C ILE A 96 -7.46 -4.73 11.92
N PHE A 97 -6.91 -3.56 12.26
CA PHE A 97 -5.73 -3.00 11.58
C PHE A 97 -4.51 -3.93 11.63
N GLY A 98 -4.30 -4.60 12.77
CA GLY A 98 -3.23 -5.58 12.93
C GLY A 98 -3.41 -6.87 12.13
N LYS A 99 -4.63 -7.17 11.68
CA LYS A 99 -5.01 -8.46 11.06
C LYS A 99 -5.51 -8.33 9.62
N LEU A 100 -5.32 -7.16 9.01
CA LEU A 100 -5.64 -6.95 7.60
C LEU A 100 -4.83 -7.89 6.70
N ASP A 101 -5.53 -8.56 5.80
CA ASP A 101 -4.92 -9.26 4.67
C ASP A 101 -4.83 -8.34 3.44
N PHE A 102 -4.13 -8.80 2.39
CA PHE A 102 -3.98 -8.08 1.13
C PHE A 102 -5.32 -7.56 0.62
N GLU A 103 -5.32 -6.35 0.04
CA GLU A 103 -6.52 -5.68 -0.46
C GLU A 103 -7.59 -5.40 0.60
N ASN A 104 -7.16 -5.18 1.84
CA ASN A 104 -7.99 -4.76 2.98
C ASN A 104 -8.99 -5.80 3.48
N TRP A 105 -8.83 -7.07 3.09
CA TRP A 105 -9.74 -8.12 3.53
C TRP A 105 -9.53 -8.49 5.00
N LEU A 106 -10.64 -8.74 5.68
CA LEU A 106 -10.71 -9.31 7.03
C LEU A 106 -11.38 -10.67 6.95
N ARG A 107 -10.63 -11.68 7.36
CA ARG A 107 -11.10 -13.05 7.57
C ARG A 107 -10.95 -13.42 9.04
N LEU A 108 -11.61 -12.65 9.90
CA LEU A 108 -11.67 -12.88 11.34
C LEU A 108 -13.11 -13.07 11.80
N SER A 109 -13.33 -14.09 12.62
CA SER A 109 -14.60 -14.34 13.28
C SER A 109 -14.74 -13.46 14.52
N GLN A 110 -15.98 -13.16 14.91
CA GLN A 110 -16.24 -12.43 16.15
C GLN A 110 -15.78 -13.22 17.39
N LYS A 111 -15.69 -14.55 17.29
CA LYS A 111 -15.14 -15.40 18.34
C LYS A 111 -13.63 -15.20 18.48
N GLU A 112 -12.88 -15.24 17.38
CA GLU A 112 -11.42 -14.98 17.42
C GLU A 112 -11.10 -13.60 17.97
N ILE A 113 -11.87 -12.57 17.58
CA ILE A 113 -11.72 -11.21 18.12
C ILE A 113 -12.02 -11.18 19.63
N ALA A 114 -13.06 -11.89 20.06
CA ALA A 114 -13.45 -11.97 21.47
C ALA A 114 -12.35 -12.65 22.30
N ASP A 115 -11.81 -13.77 21.80
CA ASP A 115 -10.75 -14.53 22.46
C ASP A 115 -9.45 -13.69 22.53
N GLU A 116 -9.06 -13.03 21.45
CA GLU A 116 -7.82 -12.24 21.36
C GLU A 116 -7.86 -10.97 22.22
N LEU A 117 -9.03 -10.35 22.38
CA LEU A 117 -9.22 -9.17 23.22
C LEU A 117 -9.70 -9.47 24.64
N ASN A 118 -9.89 -10.75 24.99
CA ASN A 118 -10.54 -11.17 26.23
C ASN A 118 -11.87 -10.43 26.47
N MET A 119 -12.69 -10.33 25.42
CA MET A 119 -13.98 -9.65 25.41
C MET A 119 -15.14 -10.65 25.34
N LYS A 120 -16.31 -10.26 25.85
CA LYS A 120 -17.53 -11.03 25.61
C LYS A 120 -17.95 -10.88 24.14
N THR A 121 -18.33 -11.97 23.48
CA THR A 121 -18.78 -11.97 22.07
C THR A 121 -19.86 -10.92 21.75
N PRO A 122 -20.85 -10.65 22.61
CA PRO A 122 -21.81 -9.56 22.37
C PRO A 122 -21.19 -8.17 22.29
N ASN A 123 -20.09 -7.89 23.01
CA ASN A 123 -19.37 -6.62 22.93
C ASN A 123 -18.71 -6.47 21.56
N VAL A 124 -18.06 -7.54 21.09
CA VAL A 124 -17.47 -7.59 19.74
C VAL A 124 -18.53 -7.45 18.66
N SER A 125 -19.66 -8.14 18.80
CA SER A 125 -20.76 -8.05 17.84
C SER A 125 -21.29 -6.62 17.69
N ARG A 126 -21.50 -5.94 18.82
CA ARG A 126 -21.87 -4.51 18.85
C ARG A 126 -20.79 -3.63 18.21
N ALA A 127 -19.52 -3.87 18.52
CA ALA A 127 -18.41 -3.11 17.93
C ALA A 127 -18.36 -3.27 16.41
N MET A 128 -18.40 -4.50 15.90
CA MET A 128 -18.43 -4.77 14.45
C MET A 128 -19.61 -4.08 13.77
N LYS A 129 -20.79 -4.09 14.39
CA LYS A 129 -21.96 -3.39 13.86
C LYS A 129 -21.72 -1.89 13.77
N VAL A 130 -21.19 -1.25 14.82
CA VAL A 130 -20.86 0.18 14.83
C VAL A 130 -19.82 0.50 13.76
N LEU A 131 -18.76 -0.30 13.61
CA LEU A 131 -17.74 -0.07 12.59
C LEU A 131 -18.31 -0.15 11.15
N VAL A 132 -19.28 -1.04 10.91
CA VAL A 132 -20.02 -1.11 9.64
C VAL A 132 -20.92 0.12 9.47
N GLU A 133 -21.69 0.48 10.49
CA GLU A 133 -22.59 1.64 10.46
C GLU A 133 -21.84 2.96 10.23
N LYS A 134 -20.61 3.08 10.74
CA LYS A 134 -19.71 4.23 10.53
C LYS A 134 -18.93 4.18 9.20
N GLY A 135 -19.11 3.15 8.39
CA GLY A 135 -18.43 3.01 7.09
C GLY A 135 -16.92 2.76 7.19
N ILE A 136 -16.42 2.34 8.36
CA ILE A 136 -15.00 2.00 8.54
C ILE A 136 -14.69 0.67 7.87
N ILE A 137 -15.61 -0.29 8.00
CA ILE A 137 -15.53 -1.60 7.36
C ILE A 137 -16.82 -1.89 6.60
N HIS A 138 -16.72 -2.66 5.53
CA HIS A 138 -17.83 -3.05 4.67
C HIS A 138 -18.03 -4.55 4.74
N LYS A 139 -19.30 -5.00 4.78
CA LYS A 139 -19.60 -6.43 4.71
C LYS A 139 -19.25 -6.95 3.33
N GLY A 140 -18.40 -7.98 3.29
CA GLY A 140 -18.03 -8.70 2.08
C GLY A 140 -18.95 -9.89 1.81
N PRO A 141 -18.64 -10.66 0.75
CA PRO A 141 -19.37 -11.89 0.45
C PRO A 141 -19.17 -12.92 1.56
N LYS A 142 -20.14 -13.82 1.72
CA LYS A 142 -19.95 -14.99 2.57
C LYS A 142 -18.98 -15.95 1.88
N VAL A 143 -17.94 -16.38 2.60
CA VAL A 143 -17.02 -17.42 2.15
C VAL A 143 -17.26 -18.64 3.04
N GLY A 144 -17.90 -19.67 2.47
CA GLY A 144 -18.46 -20.76 3.27
C GLY A 144 -19.54 -20.26 4.23
N THR A 145 -19.38 -20.53 5.52
CA THR A 145 -20.29 -20.04 6.59
C THR A 145 -19.84 -18.71 7.19
N MET A 146 -18.65 -18.22 6.83
CA MET A 146 -18.04 -17.05 7.44
C MET A 146 -18.40 -15.77 6.70
N LEU A 147 -18.79 -14.74 7.45
CA LEU A 147 -18.89 -13.37 6.93
C LEU A 147 -17.49 -12.79 6.78
N THR A 148 -17.20 -12.20 5.63
CA THR A 148 -15.98 -11.43 5.42
C THR A 148 -16.25 -9.94 5.56
N TYR A 149 -15.21 -9.17 5.86
CA TYR A 149 -15.29 -7.71 5.90
C TYR A 149 -14.14 -7.11 5.09
N ARG A 150 -14.27 -5.85 4.70
CA ARG A 150 -13.22 -5.11 4.01
C ARG A 150 -13.04 -3.73 4.61
N LEU A 151 -11.82 -3.35 4.93
CA LEU A 151 -11.51 -1.99 5.42
C LEU A 151 -11.69 -0.97 4.29
N ASP A 152 -12.35 0.15 4.60
CA ASP A 152 -12.49 1.25 3.66
C ASP A 152 -11.12 1.91 3.38
N PRO A 153 -10.77 2.14 2.09
CA PRO A 153 -9.47 2.68 1.71
C PRO A 153 -9.21 4.10 2.23
N ASN A 154 -10.23 4.84 2.68
CA ASN A 154 -10.06 6.15 3.30
C ASN A 154 -9.35 6.07 4.67
N PHE A 155 -9.24 4.89 5.28
CA PHE A 155 -8.51 4.67 6.54
C PHE A 155 -7.14 4.03 6.34
N GLY A 156 -7.00 3.16 5.33
CA GLY A 156 -5.71 2.60 4.97
C GLY A 156 -5.76 1.55 3.88
N VAL A 157 -4.57 1.17 3.39
CA VAL A 157 -4.37 0.17 2.32
C VAL A 157 -3.32 -0.85 2.75
N LYS A 158 -3.73 -2.11 2.87
CA LYS A 158 -2.87 -3.27 2.99
C LYS A 158 -2.52 -3.78 1.59
N GLY A 159 -1.41 -3.30 1.03
CA GLY A 159 -0.96 -3.67 -0.31
C GLY A 159 -0.28 -2.52 -1.04
N ARG A 160 -0.42 -2.47 -2.37
CA ARG A 160 0.14 -1.38 -3.19
C ARG A 160 -0.84 -0.21 -3.23
N ALA A 161 -0.35 1.02 -3.11
CA ALA A 161 -1.20 2.23 -3.11
C ALA A 161 -2.08 2.32 -4.37
N LYS A 162 -1.58 1.88 -5.53
CA LYS A 162 -2.36 1.83 -6.78
C LYS A 162 -3.64 0.98 -6.71
N ASN A 163 -3.73 0.05 -5.75
CA ASN A 163 -4.89 -0.82 -5.59
C ASN A 163 -6.06 -0.13 -4.88
N GLU A 164 -5.88 1.07 -4.30
CA GLU A 164 -6.92 1.84 -3.62
C GLU A 164 -8.17 2.02 -4.50
N LYS A 165 -7.99 2.40 -5.77
CA LYS A 165 -9.09 2.60 -6.72
C LYS A 165 -9.88 1.31 -6.97
N THR A 166 -9.21 0.17 -7.01
CA THR A 166 -9.85 -1.13 -7.18
C THR A 166 -10.66 -1.48 -5.93
N ILE A 167 -10.05 -1.34 -4.74
CA ILE A 167 -10.73 -1.57 -3.46
C ILE A 167 -12.02 -0.74 -3.37
N ARG A 168 -11.97 0.55 -3.77
CA ARG A 168 -13.13 1.44 -3.76
C ARG A 168 -14.26 0.94 -4.66
N ARG A 169 -13.94 0.58 -5.91
CA ARG A 169 -14.92 0.04 -6.87
C ARG A 169 -15.57 -1.24 -6.38
N ASP A 170 -14.78 -2.12 -5.77
CA ASP A 170 -15.30 -3.37 -5.24
C ASP A 170 -16.24 -3.14 -4.05
N ILE A 171 -15.92 -2.20 -3.15
CA ILE A 171 -16.81 -1.80 -2.06
C ILE A 171 -18.13 -1.24 -2.61
N GLU A 172 -18.07 -0.42 -3.66
CA GLU A 172 -19.27 0.07 -4.36
C GLU A 172 -20.10 -1.05 -5.00
N ALA A 173 -19.45 -2.09 -5.55
CA ALA A 173 -20.13 -3.28 -6.04
C ALA A 173 -20.81 -4.05 -4.90
N LEU A 174 -20.08 -4.32 -3.81
CA LEU A 174 -20.62 -5.02 -2.63
C LEU A 174 -21.80 -4.28 -2.01
N ALA A 175 -21.75 -2.95 -1.94
CA ALA A 175 -22.87 -2.16 -1.44
C ALA A 175 -24.11 -2.35 -2.34
N ARG A 176 -23.95 -2.26 -3.67
CA ARG A 176 -25.04 -2.48 -4.63
C ARG A 176 -25.65 -3.88 -4.49
N ASP A 177 -24.82 -4.91 -4.37
CA ASP A 177 -25.27 -6.30 -4.22
C ASP A 177 -26.05 -6.50 -2.92
N ASN A 178 -25.75 -5.73 -1.88
CA ASN A 178 -26.48 -5.73 -0.60
C ASN A 178 -27.69 -4.78 -0.58
N GLY A 179 -28.06 -4.18 -1.72
CA GLY A 179 -29.16 -3.20 -1.81
C GLY A 179 -28.86 -1.86 -1.14
N LEU A 180 -27.57 -1.55 -0.91
CA LEU A 180 -27.10 -0.34 -0.25
C LEU A 180 -26.50 0.63 -1.28
N LYS A 181 -26.69 1.93 -1.06
CA LYS A 181 -26.05 2.99 -1.85
C LYS A 181 -24.83 3.50 -1.11
N VAL A 182 -23.66 3.48 -1.75
CA VAL A 182 -22.48 4.17 -1.21
C VAL A 182 -22.69 5.67 -1.35
N ILE A 183 -22.77 6.35 -0.22
CA ILE A 183 -22.73 7.82 -0.16
C ILE A 183 -21.28 8.16 0.17
N GLN A 184 -20.64 8.92 -0.71
CA GLN A 184 -19.25 9.32 -0.54
C GLN A 184 -19.17 10.34 0.60
N GLY A 185 -18.93 9.87 1.83
CA GLY A 185 -18.75 10.73 3.00
C GLY A 185 -17.43 11.47 2.88
N GLY A 186 -17.48 12.74 2.50
CA GLY A 186 -16.28 13.59 2.35
C GLY A 186 -16.41 14.80 1.42
N LYS A 187 -17.57 15.05 0.79
CA LYS A 187 -17.90 16.40 0.33
C LYS A 187 -18.73 17.09 1.41
N GLU A 188 -18.07 17.91 2.20
CA GLU A 188 -18.72 18.95 2.99
C GLU A 188 -19.41 19.91 1.99
N ASP A 189 -20.68 20.20 2.23
CA ASP A 189 -21.30 21.47 1.81
C ASP A 189 -20.75 22.61 2.69
#